data_AF-A0A382X5K4-F1
#
_entry.id   AF-A0A382X5K4-F1
#
_cell.length_a   1.000
_cell.length_b   1.000
_cell.length_c   1.000
_cell.angle_alpha   90.00
_cell.angle_beta   90.00
_cell.angle_gamma   90.00
#
_symmetry.space_group_name_H-M   'P 1'
#
loop_
_entity.id
_entity.type
_entity.pdbx_description
1 polymer ?
#
loop_
_entity_poly.entity_id
_entity_poly.type
_entity_poly.pdbx_seq_one_letter_code
_entity_poly.pdbx_strand_id
1 'polypeptide(L)'
;AGATTGTNGTAGYISLGQELAPHYVRGTINKLIFSTESVVGMAYGLSSTKSGCAGFQNDGTAFYFSFGNSADGDKWTQPSETRSTISNMDYYNYYNLGGVSDSGSHAYSLAGYAGGVGGQDDCTKFTFSNDSRSALASVLSENAYWAEGAANHAGGKGYIAGGTPGAWLDRVVFSSDTFSSVGNDFGSGSGDLGLTTDNNVALYRMGGQSGSSDAVGKMPYSTETCAALTPTLVDGVGKGSCVENHGDTTGL
;
A
#
# COMPACT_ATOMS: atom_id res chain seq x y z
N ALA A 1 2.48 -10.01 -2.12
CA ALA A 1 2.26 -9.03 -3.18
C ALA A 1 3.54 -8.26 -3.52
N GLY A 2 3.53 -7.51 -4.62
CA GLY A 2 4.48 -6.42 -4.86
C GLY A 2 3.94 -5.14 -4.20
N ALA A 3 4.82 -4.22 -3.79
CA ALA A 3 4.36 -2.94 -3.24
C ALA A 3 4.18 -1.93 -4.37
N THR A 4 3.11 -1.15 -4.30
CA THR A 4 2.79 -0.10 -5.25
C THR A 4 2.77 1.25 -4.55
N THR A 5 3.04 2.29 -5.32
CA THR A 5 2.89 3.69 -4.88
C THR A 5 2.68 4.55 -6.13
N GLY A 6 1.92 5.62 -6.04
CA GLY A 6 1.56 6.48 -7.16
C GLY A 6 1.98 7.92 -6.91
N THR A 7 2.17 8.69 -7.97
CA THR A 7 2.35 10.14 -7.93
C THR A 7 1.14 10.85 -8.51
N ASN A 8 0.94 12.10 -8.09
CA ASN A 8 -0.21 12.91 -8.48
C ASN A 8 -0.23 13.08 -10.00
N GLY A 9 -1.07 12.32 -10.69
CA GLY A 9 -1.27 12.45 -12.14
C GLY A 9 -0.12 11.98 -13.03
N THR A 10 1.05 11.60 -12.50
CA THR A 10 2.25 11.44 -13.34
C THR A 10 2.57 9.97 -13.63
N ALA A 11 2.78 9.18 -12.59
CA ALA A 11 3.22 7.79 -12.72
C ALA A 11 2.92 6.94 -11.48
N GLY A 12 2.76 5.64 -11.72
CA GLY A 12 2.83 4.58 -10.72
C GLY A 12 4.19 3.93 -10.64
N TYR A 13 4.59 3.51 -9.45
CA TYR A 13 5.79 2.74 -9.20
C TYR A 13 5.41 1.41 -8.56
N ILE A 14 5.88 0.33 -9.17
CA ILE A 14 5.54 -1.04 -8.79
C ILE A 14 6.84 -1.78 -8.50
N SER A 15 7.04 -2.17 -7.25
CA SER A 15 8.06 -3.16 -6.91
C SER A 15 7.45 -4.54 -7.11
N LEU A 16 8.08 -5.38 -7.94
CA LEU A 16 7.57 -6.74 -8.14
C LEU A 16 7.92 -7.61 -6.92
N GLY A 17 6.92 -8.32 -6.42
CA GLY A 17 7.08 -9.31 -5.35
C GLY A 17 7.76 -10.59 -5.83
N GLN A 18 8.03 -11.49 -4.89
CA GLN A 18 8.73 -12.76 -5.13
C GLN A 18 8.04 -13.62 -6.22
N GLU A 19 8.74 -13.87 -7.33
CA GLU A 19 8.44 -14.99 -8.23
C GLU A 19 8.93 -16.31 -7.62
N LEU A 20 8.17 -17.39 -7.86
CA LEU A 20 8.57 -18.75 -7.47
C LEU A 20 9.82 -19.16 -8.25
N ALA A 21 10.69 -19.95 -7.61
CA ALA A 21 11.87 -20.51 -8.27
C ALA A 21 11.50 -21.20 -9.60
N PRO A 22 12.34 -21.12 -10.65
CA PRO A 22 13.74 -20.67 -10.64
C PRO A 22 13.98 -19.22 -11.06
N HIS A 23 12.94 -18.46 -11.41
CA HIS A 23 13.08 -17.09 -11.90
C HIS A 23 12.96 -16.11 -10.73
N TYR A 24 14.07 -15.47 -10.39
CA TYR A 24 14.14 -14.45 -9.35
C TYR A 24 14.46 -13.11 -10.00
N VAL A 25 13.47 -12.50 -10.67
CA VAL A 25 13.59 -11.08 -11.04
C VAL A 25 13.34 -10.27 -9.77
N ARG A 26 14.35 -10.22 -8.90
CA ARG A 26 14.22 -9.64 -7.56
C ARG A 26 14.82 -8.24 -7.53
N GLY A 27 14.00 -7.28 -7.13
CA GLY A 27 14.40 -5.91 -6.93
C GLY A 27 14.16 -4.99 -8.11
N THR A 28 13.52 -5.39 -9.21
CA THR A 28 13.16 -4.42 -10.26
C THR A 28 12.00 -3.54 -9.83
N ILE A 29 12.02 -2.28 -10.27
CA ILE A 29 10.89 -1.36 -10.16
C ILE A 29 10.42 -1.04 -11.57
N ASN A 30 9.12 -1.18 -11.78
CA ASN A 30 8.46 -0.74 -13.00
C ASN A 30 7.74 0.57 -12.74
N LYS A 31 7.85 1.50 -13.69
CA LYS A 31 7.14 2.76 -13.72
C LYS A 31 6.01 2.68 -14.74
N LEU A 32 4.77 2.84 -14.30
CA LEU A 32 3.59 3.02 -15.15
C LEU A 32 3.41 4.52 -15.39
N ILE A 33 3.60 4.99 -16.62
CA ILE A 33 3.38 6.38 -17.00
C ILE A 33 1.91 6.53 -17.37
N PHE A 34 1.15 7.34 -16.62
CA PHE A 34 -0.30 7.42 -16.81
C PHE A 34 -0.70 8.08 -18.13
N SER A 35 0.00 9.14 -18.54
CA SER A 35 -0.32 9.90 -19.75
C SER A 35 -0.16 9.12 -21.05
N THR A 36 0.68 8.08 -21.05
CA THR A 36 0.98 7.24 -22.21
C THR A 36 0.57 5.80 -22.00
N GLU A 37 0.00 5.46 -20.84
CA GLU A 37 -0.35 4.11 -20.42
C GLU A 37 0.79 3.09 -20.62
N SER A 38 2.03 3.55 -20.48
CA SER A 38 3.22 2.76 -20.83
C SER A 38 4.01 2.35 -19.60
N VAL A 39 4.53 1.11 -19.60
CA VAL A 39 5.41 0.61 -18.54
C VAL A 39 6.87 0.73 -18.97
N VAL A 40 7.70 1.30 -18.10
CA VAL A 40 9.14 1.45 -18.30
C VAL A 40 9.87 0.87 -17.08
N GLY A 41 10.94 0.10 -17.30
CA GLY A 41 11.81 -0.36 -16.22
C GLY A 41 12.68 0.79 -15.69
N MET A 42 12.78 0.91 -14.36
CA MET A 42 13.65 1.89 -13.72
C MET A 42 15.12 1.49 -13.86
N ALA A 43 16.02 2.48 -13.98
CA ALA A 43 17.47 2.25 -14.05
C ALA A 43 18.04 1.57 -12.79
N TYR A 44 17.44 1.86 -11.63
CA TYR A 44 17.80 1.26 -10.35
C TYR A 44 16.62 0.52 -9.75
N GLY A 45 16.89 -0.74 -9.39
CA GLY A 45 16.03 -1.53 -8.54
C GLY A 45 16.22 -1.27 -7.04
N LEU A 46 15.57 -2.07 -6.20
CA LEU A 46 15.78 -2.12 -4.76
C LEU A 46 17.27 -2.34 -4.42
N SER A 47 17.73 -1.76 -3.31
CA SER A 47 19.10 -1.88 -2.78
C SER A 47 19.44 -3.31 -2.38
N SER A 48 18.43 -4.11 -2.08
CA SER A 48 18.57 -5.50 -1.74
C SER A 48 17.33 -6.29 -2.16
N THR A 49 17.49 -7.60 -2.22
CA THR A 49 16.40 -8.51 -2.52
C THR A 49 15.43 -8.60 -1.34
N LYS A 50 14.19 -8.12 -1.53
CA LYS A 50 13.18 -8.00 -0.47
C LYS A 50 11.78 -8.41 -0.96
N SER A 51 10.89 -8.74 -0.02
CA SER A 51 9.51 -9.17 -0.28
C SER A 51 8.57 -8.65 0.80
N GLY A 52 7.30 -8.45 0.45
CA GLY A 52 6.29 -8.02 1.42
C GLY A 52 6.56 -6.60 1.95
N CYS A 53 7.01 -5.72 1.04
CA CYS A 53 7.31 -4.33 1.31
C CYS A 53 6.02 -3.52 1.45
N ALA A 54 6.08 -2.38 2.13
CA ALA A 54 5.05 -1.34 2.01
C ALA A 54 5.57 -0.22 1.10
N GLY A 55 4.70 0.30 0.23
CA GLY A 55 4.99 1.41 -0.67
C GLY A 55 4.36 2.70 -0.14
N PHE A 56 5.08 3.82 -0.26
CA PHE A 56 4.57 5.13 0.16
C PHE A 56 4.97 6.23 -0.83
N GLN A 57 4.20 7.32 -0.84
CA GLN A 57 4.50 8.51 -1.64
C GLN A 57 4.61 9.76 -0.75
N ASN A 58 5.66 10.55 -1.00
CA ASN A 58 5.72 11.97 -0.67
C ASN A 58 5.52 12.75 -1.98
N ASP A 59 4.33 13.30 -2.18
CA ASP A 59 3.89 13.87 -3.44
C ASP A 59 4.89 14.83 -4.08
N GLY A 60 5.23 14.55 -5.33
CA GLY A 60 6.17 15.34 -6.13
C GLY A 60 7.63 15.35 -5.62
N THR A 61 7.92 14.72 -4.48
CA THR A 61 9.22 14.79 -3.82
C THR A 61 9.95 13.46 -3.88
N ALA A 62 9.32 12.37 -3.45
CA ALA A 62 9.95 11.06 -3.43
C ALA A 62 8.92 9.94 -3.27
N PHE A 63 9.29 8.74 -3.72
CA PHE A 63 8.59 7.52 -3.34
C PHE A 63 9.51 6.60 -2.54
N TYR A 64 8.89 5.74 -1.73
CA TYR A 64 9.59 4.92 -0.76
C TYR A 64 9.08 3.49 -0.76
N PHE A 65 9.98 2.56 -0.44
CA PHE A 65 9.63 1.18 -0.12
C PHE A 65 10.27 0.80 1.22
N SER A 66 9.47 0.45 2.23
CA SER A 66 9.98 -0.14 3.48
C SER A 66 10.03 -1.66 3.35
N PHE A 67 11.06 -2.28 3.91
CA PHE A 67 11.31 -3.70 3.73
C PHE A 67 10.96 -4.49 4.97
N GLY A 68 10.16 -5.54 4.80
CA GLY A 68 9.65 -6.26 5.94
C GLY A 68 10.57 -7.32 6.59
N ASN A 69 11.84 -7.40 6.18
CA ASN A 69 12.81 -8.32 6.81
C ASN A 69 14.17 -7.64 7.05
N SER A 70 14.18 -6.32 7.02
CA SER A 70 15.34 -5.48 7.26
C SER A 70 14.83 -4.16 7.76
N ALA A 71 15.52 -3.56 8.71
CA ALA A 71 15.12 -2.24 9.16
C ALA A 71 15.24 -1.22 8.04
N ASP A 72 15.98 -1.49 6.97
CA ASP A 72 16.25 -0.53 5.91
C ASP A 72 15.05 -0.37 4.96
N GLY A 73 15.05 0.73 4.23
CA GLY A 73 14.13 1.06 3.16
C GLY A 73 14.87 1.73 2.01
N ASP A 74 14.19 1.89 0.88
CA ASP A 74 14.72 2.66 -0.24
C ASP A 74 13.82 3.85 -0.55
N LYS A 75 14.45 4.93 -1.02
CA LYS A 75 13.84 6.19 -1.43
C LYS A 75 14.31 6.54 -2.83
N TRP A 76 13.39 7.02 -3.66
CA TRP A 76 13.70 7.61 -4.96
C TRP A 76 13.23 9.05 -4.97
N THR A 77 14.17 9.98 -5.13
CA THR A 77 13.85 11.41 -5.27
C THR A 77 13.28 11.71 -6.64
N GLN A 78 12.26 12.56 -6.71
CA GLN A 78 11.64 13.01 -7.95
C GLN A 78 12.10 14.42 -8.33
N PRO A 79 12.15 14.76 -9.64
CA PRO A 79 11.87 13.89 -10.79
C PRO A 79 13.09 13.07 -11.24
N SER A 80 14.23 13.18 -10.55
CA SER A 80 15.50 12.57 -11.02
C SER A 80 15.54 11.05 -10.91
N GLU A 81 14.62 10.45 -10.15
CA GLU A 81 14.51 9.01 -9.94
C GLU A 81 15.80 8.39 -9.40
N THR A 82 16.53 9.16 -8.59
CA THR A 82 17.77 8.72 -7.95
C THR A 82 17.48 7.96 -6.68
N ARG A 83 17.98 6.72 -6.58
CA ARG A 83 17.82 5.88 -5.39
C ARG A 83 18.82 6.26 -4.28
N SER A 84 18.32 6.34 -3.05
CA SER A 84 19.08 6.29 -1.80
C SER A 84 18.51 5.23 -0.87
N THR A 85 19.36 4.62 -0.05
CA THR A 85 18.92 3.70 1.02
C THR A 85 18.76 4.48 2.31
N ILE A 86 17.63 4.25 2.99
CA ILE A 86 17.34 4.77 4.32
C ILE A 86 17.56 3.63 5.28
N SER A 87 18.51 3.79 6.22
CA SER A 87 18.61 2.80 7.27
C SER A 87 17.42 2.93 8.19
N ASN A 88 16.97 1.80 8.77
CA ASN A 88 16.09 1.90 9.91
C ASN A 88 14.76 2.66 9.59
N MET A 89 14.14 2.38 8.44
CA MET A 89 12.84 2.87 7.99
C MET A 89 11.65 2.14 8.65
N ASP A 90 11.72 0.82 8.86
CA ASP A 90 10.69 0.09 9.61
C ASP A 90 11.12 -0.15 11.06
N TYR A 91 10.20 0.03 12.01
CA TYR A 91 10.48 -0.12 13.44
C TYR A 91 10.47 -1.60 13.85
N TYR A 92 9.49 -2.34 13.36
CA TYR A 92 9.21 -3.69 13.81
C TYR A 92 9.87 -4.78 12.96
N ASN A 93 10.23 -4.48 11.71
CA ASN A 93 10.84 -5.43 10.77
C ASN A 93 9.91 -6.61 10.44
N TYR A 94 8.62 -6.33 10.26
CA TYR A 94 7.63 -7.35 9.91
C TYR A 94 7.47 -7.46 8.42
N TYR A 95 7.20 -8.66 7.90
CA TYR A 95 7.00 -8.87 6.46
C TYR A 95 5.54 -8.86 6.04
N ASN A 96 5.27 -8.53 4.78
CA ASN A 96 3.91 -8.37 4.23
C ASN A 96 3.15 -7.21 4.89
N LEU A 97 3.81 -6.07 4.96
CA LEU A 97 3.27 -4.81 5.47
C LEU A 97 2.26 -4.24 4.47
N GLY A 98 1.21 -3.60 5.00
CA GLY A 98 0.41 -2.64 4.25
C GLY A 98 1.02 -1.24 4.38
N GLY A 99 0.88 -0.41 3.35
CA GLY A 99 1.40 0.96 3.36
C GLY A 99 0.34 2.00 3.02
N VAL A 100 0.32 3.11 3.76
CA VAL A 100 -0.52 4.27 3.45
C VAL A 100 0.23 5.56 3.77
N SER A 101 0.03 6.62 2.97
CA SER A 101 0.73 7.89 3.15
C SER A 101 -0.20 9.10 3.15
N ASP A 102 0.13 10.07 4.01
CA ASP A 102 -0.36 11.44 3.94
C ASP A 102 0.57 12.20 2.99
N SER A 103 0.04 12.57 1.82
CA SER A 103 0.71 13.04 0.60
C SER A 103 1.60 14.28 0.77
N GLY A 104 2.63 14.21 1.61
CA GLY A 104 3.54 15.31 1.90
C GLY A 104 4.15 15.32 3.30
N SER A 105 3.58 14.60 4.27
CA SER A 105 3.99 14.71 5.68
C SER A 105 4.64 13.44 6.21
N HIS A 106 3.89 12.34 6.16
CA HIS A 106 4.28 11.08 6.78
C HIS A 106 3.59 9.90 6.09
N ALA A 107 4.03 8.71 6.46
CA ALA A 107 3.46 7.45 6.04
C ALA A 107 3.38 6.48 7.21
N TYR A 108 2.63 5.40 7.01
CA TYR A 108 2.41 4.36 8.00
C TYR A 108 2.64 3.02 7.33
N SER A 109 3.60 2.21 7.81
CA SER A 109 3.61 0.77 7.57
C SER A 109 2.89 0.08 8.70
N LEU A 110 1.95 -0.81 8.36
CA LEU A 110 1.09 -1.46 9.33
C LEU A 110 0.95 -2.94 9.02
N ALA A 111 0.39 -3.65 9.99
CA ALA A 111 0.21 -5.09 9.93
C ALA A 111 1.56 -5.79 9.75
N GLY A 112 1.54 -7.00 9.21
CA GLY A 112 2.72 -7.76 8.87
C GLY A 112 2.87 -8.98 9.75
N TYR A 113 3.83 -9.82 9.39
CA TYR A 113 4.06 -11.09 10.03
C TYR A 113 5.41 -11.10 10.73
N ALA A 114 5.41 -11.58 11.97
CA ALA A 114 6.60 -11.92 12.73
C ALA A 114 6.73 -13.44 12.85
N GLY A 115 7.90 -13.97 12.45
CA GLY A 115 8.28 -15.40 12.53
C GLY A 115 7.80 -16.09 13.81
N GLY A 116 6.83 -17.00 13.70
CA GLY A 116 6.34 -17.79 14.85
C GLY A 116 5.34 -17.08 15.78
N VAL A 117 5.00 -15.81 15.52
CA VAL A 117 3.98 -15.05 16.27
C VAL A 117 2.71 -14.85 15.44
N GLY A 118 2.84 -14.76 14.11
CA GLY A 118 1.70 -14.56 13.20
C GLY A 118 1.53 -13.10 12.80
N GLY A 119 0.30 -12.75 12.40
CA GLY A 119 -0.09 -11.37 12.05
C GLY A 119 0.08 -10.42 13.24
N GLN A 120 0.27 -9.14 12.94
CA GLN A 120 0.54 -8.08 13.92
C GLN A 120 -0.42 -6.92 13.73
N ASP A 121 -0.64 -6.12 14.77
CA ASP A 121 -1.51 -4.94 14.80
C ASP A 121 -0.73 -3.62 15.01
N ASP A 122 0.60 -3.71 15.07
CA ASP A 122 1.48 -2.56 15.22
C ASP A 122 1.58 -1.73 13.92
N CYS A 123 2.08 -0.51 14.10
CA CYS A 123 2.33 0.44 13.03
C CYS A 123 3.66 1.19 13.24
N THR A 124 4.44 1.31 12.17
CA THR A 124 5.54 2.27 12.08
C THR A 124 5.04 3.53 11.38
N LYS A 125 5.12 4.68 12.04
CA LYS A 125 4.96 5.98 11.39
C LYS A 125 6.31 6.48 10.89
N PHE A 126 6.37 6.90 9.64
CA PHE A 126 7.55 7.42 8.97
C PHE A 126 7.34 8.88 8.57
N THR A 127 8.22 9.78 9.00
CA THR A 127 8.14 11.22 8.71
C THR A 127 9.09 11.58 7.57
N PHE A 128 8.56 12.16 6.49
CA PHE A 128 9.34 12.39 5.27
C PHE A 128 10.39 13.50 5.40
N SER A 129 10.12 14.53 6.20
CA SER A 129 10.96 15.74 6.27
C SER A 129 12.37 15.49 6.81
N ASN A 130 12.55 14.40 7.56
CA ASN A 130 13.82 14.03 8.19
C ASN A 130 14.09 12.53 8.11
N ASP A 131 13.33 11.79 7.29
CA ASP A 131 13.39 10.34 7.14
C ASP A 131 13.40 9.60 8.50
N SER A 132 12.66 10.11 9.49
CA SER A 132 12.60 9.53 10.84
C SER A 132 11.41 8.60 11.02
N ARG A 133 11.48 7.71 12.02
CA ARG A 133 10.37 6.81 12.36
C ARG A 133 10.01 6.80 13.83
N SER A 134 8.78 6.43 14.12
CA SER A 134 8.26 6.18 15.46
C SER A 134 7.31 4.98 15.47
N ALA A 135 7.24 4.29 16.60
CA ALA A 135 6.31 3.18 16.80
C ALA A 135 4.94 3.67 17.30
N LEU A 136 3.87 3.11 16.74
CA LEU A 136 2.50 3.20 17.21
C LEU A 136 1.99 1.77 17.41
N ALA A 137 1.95 1.30 18.66
CA ALA A 137 1.62 -0.09 18.97
C ALA A 137 0.10 -0.31 19.07
N SER A 138 -0.36 -1.49 18.63
CA SER A 138 -1.75 -1.95 18.72
C SER A 138 -2.79 -0.96 18.19
N VAL A 139 -2.61 -0.57 16.94
CA VAL A 139 -3.49 0.43 16.29
C VAL A 139 -4.54 -0.20 15.39
N LEU A 140 -4.31 -1.41 14.89
CA LEU A 140 -5.29 -2.12 14.08
C LEU A 140 -6.29 -2.86 14.96
N SER A 141 -7.51 -3.02 14.45
CA SER A 141 -8.57 -3.80 15.08
C SER A 141 -8.32 -5.31 15.03
N GLU A 142 -7.43 -5.75 14.14
CA GLU A 142 -7.06 -7.15 13.92
C GLU A 142 -5.55 -7.31 13.73
N ASN A 143 -5.03 -8.42 14.25
CA ASN A 143 -3.67 -8.88 13.95
C ASN A 143 -3.63 -9.42 12.53
N ALA A 144 -2.93 -8.75 11.62
CA ALA A 144 -3.00 -9.07 10.21
C ALA A 144 -1.64 -9.09 9.50
N TYR A 145 -1.60 -9.71 8.32
CA TYR A 145 -0.49 -9.65 7.37
C TYR A 145 -1.00 -9.87 5.96
N TRP A 146 -0.27 -9.39 4.95
CA TRP A 146 -0.78 -9.19 3.57
C TRP A 146 -1.93 -8.19 3.50
N ALA A 147 -1.88 -7.17 4.37
CA ALA A 147 -2.75 -6.03 4.27
C ALA A 147 -2.31 -5.13 3.12
N GLU A 148 -3.24 -4.41 2.52
CA GLU A 148 -2.94 -3.30 1.63
C GLU A 148 -3.48 -2.00 2.21
N GLY A 149 -2.91 -0.88 1.77
CA GLY A 149 -3.35 0.45 2.16
C GLY A 149 -3.64 1.34 0.95
N ALA A 150 -4.53 2.31 1.16
CA ALA A 150 -5.00 3.27 0.17
C ALA A 150 -5.36 4.58 0.87
N ALA A 151 -5.16 5.73 0.22
CA ALA A 151 -5.36 7.03 0.86
C ALA A 151 -6.51 7.84 0.23
N ASN A 152 -7.36 8.43 1.08
CA ASN A 152 -8.18 9.57 0.72
C ASN A 152 -7.43 10.85 1.12
N HIS A 153 -6.45 11.23 0.33
CA HIS A 153 -5.55 12.35 0.60
C HIS A 153 -6.32 13.65 0.89
N ALA A 154 -7.31 13.98 0.07
CA ALA A 154 -8.08 15.20 0.25
C ALA A 154 -9.08 15.13 1.42
N GLY A 155 -9.43 13.91 1.86
CA GLY A 155 -10.20 13.67 3.08
C GLY A 155 -9.35 13.54 4.35
N GLY A 156 -8.01 13.59 4.26
CA GLY A 156 -7.10 13.47 5.40
C GLY A 156 -7.13 12.10 6.10
N LYS A 157 -7.47 11.03 5.34
CA LYS A 157 -7.61 9.68 5.88
C LYS A 157 -6.85 8.65 5.05
N GLY A 158 -6.29 7.66 5.72
CA GLY A 158 -5.80 6.42 5.13
C GLY A 158 -6.73 5.25 5.47
N TYR A 159 -6.76 4.23 4.63
CA TYR A 159 -7.54 3.01 4.83
C TYR A 159 -6.64 1.79 4.63
N ILE A 160 -6.81 0.79 5.50
CA ILE A 160 -6.05 -0.45 5.48
C ILE A 160 -7.04 -1.61 5.55
N ALA A 161 -6.88 -2.61 4.69
CA ALA A 161 -7.78 -3.76 4.65
C ALA A 161 -7.10 -5.04 4.19
N GLY A 162 -7.78 -6.16 4.46
CA GLY A 162 -7.42 -7.47 3.94
C GLY A 162 -6.32 -8.16 4.71
N GLY A 163 -5.81 -9.25 4.15
CA GLY A 163 -4.83 -10.09 4.84
C GLY A 163 -5.45 -11.28 5.56
N THR A 164 -4.63 -11.97 6.33
CA THR A 164 -5.02 -13.09 7.19
C THR A 164 -5.03 -12.62 8.65
N PRO A 165 -6.08 -12.88 9.46
CA PRO A 165 -7.05 -13.97 9.30
C PRO A 165 -8.32 -13.70 8.48
N GLY A 166 -8.62 -12.48 8.03
CA GLY A 166 -9.94 -12.29 7.40
C GLY A 166 -10.27 -10.90 6.86
N ALA A 167 -11.57 -10.65 6.79
CA ALA A 167 -12.14 -9.39 6.34
C ALA A 167 -12.17 -8.41 7.51
N TRP A 168 -11.50 -7.30 7.33
CA TRP A 168 -11.48 -6.16 8.23
C TRP A 168 -11.11 -4.94 7.40
N LEU A 169 -11.47 -3.77 7.90
CA LEU A 169 -11.19 -2.49 7.28
C LEU A 169 -11.04 -1.46 8.39
N ASP A 170 -9.84 -0.91 8.48
CA ASP A 170 -9.52 0.16 9.40
C ASP A 170 -9.21 1.43 8.64
N ARG A 171 -9.33 2.55 9.34
CA ARG A 171 -8.87 3.85 8.86
C ARG A 171 -7.94 4.50 9.85
N VAL A 172 -7.07 5.35 9.33
CA VAL A 172 -6.26 6.31 10.08
C VAL A 172 -6.68 7.72 9.73
N VAL A 173 -6.83 8.57 10.74
CA VAL A 173 -6.95 10.03 10.57
C VAL A 173 -5.57 10.64 10.74
N PHE A 174 -5.01 11.17 9.64
CA PHE A 174 -3.60 11.59 9.55
C PHE A 174 -3.22 12.72 10.51
N SER A 175 -4.16 13.64 10.76
CA SER A 175 -3.92 14.81 11.63
C SER A 175 -3.75 14.45 13.10
N SER A 176 -4.22 13.28 13.52
CA SER A 176 -4.26 12.87 14.93
C SER A 176 -3.70 11.47 15.18
N ASP A 177 -3.12 10.83 14.16
CA ASP A 177 -2.64 9.44 14.23
C ASP A 177 -3.69 8.48 14.81
N THR A 178 -4.97 8.75 14.57
CA THR A 178 -6.07 8.03 15.23
C THR A 178 -6.59 6.94 14.33
N PHE A 179 -6.48 5.70 14.82
CA PHE A 179 -6.97 4.52 14.15
C PHE A 179 -8.35 4.13 14.67
N SER A 180 -9.18 3.60 13.77
CA SER A 180 -10.49 3.08 14.11
C SER A 180 -10.97 2.08 13.07
N SER A 181 -11.72 1.09 13.50
CA SER A 181 -12.45 0.21 12.57
C SER A 181 -13.55 0.98 11.85
N VAL A 182 -13.72 0.67 10.57
CA VAL A 182 -14.84 1.18 9.76
C VAL A 182 -16.14 0.43 10.08
N GLY A 183 -16.07 -0.75 10.70
CA GLY A 183 -17.23 -1.53 11.17
C GLY A 183 -18.02 -2.27 10.09
N ASN A 184 -17.74 -2.01 8.80
CA ASN A 184 -18.18 -2.80 7.66
C ASN A 184 -16.99 -3.07 6.74
N ASP A 185 -16.80 -4.32 6.35
CA ASP A 185 -15.75 -4.73 5.41
C ASP A 185 -16.35 -5.13 4.05
N PHE A 186 -15.49 -5.50 3.12
CA PHE A 186 -15.90 -5.93 1.79
C PHE A 186 -16.36 -7.40 1.71
N GLY A 187 -16.66 -8.06 2.84
CA GLY A 187 -16.99 -9.47 2.93
C GLY A 187 -15.77 -10.39 2.86
N SER A 188 -16.01 -11.71 2.77
CA SER A 188 -15.04 -12.79 3.02
C SER A 188 -13.61 -12.51 2.56
N GLY A 189 -12.71 -12.68 3.53
CA GLY A 189 -11.34 -12.19 3.55
C GLY A 189 -10.45 -12.74 2.45
N SER A 190 -9.54 -11.88 2.04
CA SER A 190 -8.48 -12.23 1.12
C SER A 190 -7.21 -11.49 1.50
N GLY A 191 -6.18 -12.25 1.86
CA GLY A 191 -4.82 -11.76 1.73
C GLY A 191 -4.50 -11.46 0.27
N ASP A 192 -3.49 -10.61 0.06
CA ASP A 192 -3.05 -10.18 -1.28
C ASP A 192 -4.21 -9.57 -2.11
N LEU A 193 -5.12 -8.81 -1.50
CA LEU A 193 -6.09 -8.00 -2.25
C LEU A 193 -5.40 -6.78 -2.86
N GLY A 194 -6.05 -6.06 -3.78
CA GLY A 194 -5.65 -4.71 -4.18
C GLY A 194 -6.63 -3.69 -3.58
N LEU A 195 -6.09 -2.63 -2.94
CA LEU A 195 -6.84 -1.42 -2.57
C LEU A 195 -6.39 -0.21 -3.38
N THR A 196 -7.35 0.45 -4.03
CA THR A 196 -7.11 1.71 -4.74
C THR A 196 -8.18 2.72 -4.40
N THR A 197 -7.79 3.98 -4.41
CA THR A 197 -8.66 5.13 -4.19
C THR A 197 -9.07 5.80 -5.51
N ASP A 198 -10.29 6.34 -5.52
CA ASP A 198 -10.64 7.54 -6.28
C ASP A 198 -10.80 8.66 -5.25
N ASN A 199 -9.82 9.58 -5.22
CA ASN A 199 -9.64 10.54 -4.13
C ASN A 199 -10.92 11.36 -3.90
N ASN A 200 -11.33 11.53 -2.65
CA ASN A 200 -12.64 12.10 -2.23
C ASN A 200 -13.91 11.37 -2.69
N VAL A 201 -13.83 10.35 -3.54
CA VAL A 201 -15.00 9.62 -4.05
C VAL A 201 -15.20 8.31 -3.31
N ALA A 202 -14.27 7.37 -3.45
CA ALA A 202 -14.43 6.03 -2.89
C ALA A 202 -13.12 5.23 -2.83
N LEU A 203 -13.11 4.26 -1.92
CA LEU A 203 -12.16 3.15 -1.92
C LEU A 203 -12.69 2.00 -2.77
N TYR A 204 -11.82 1.33 -3.50
CA TYR A 204 -12.12 0.15 -4.29
C TYR A 204 -11.24 -1.03 -3.87
N ARG A 205 -11.84 -2.21 -3.78
CA ARG A 205 -11.17 -3.49 -3.53
C ARG A 205 -11.26 -4.37 -4.77
N MET A 206 -10.19 -5.10 -5.08
CA MET A 206 -10.18 -6.12 -6.13
C MET A 206 -9.23 -7.29 -5.84
N GLY A 207 -9.55 -8.47 -6.36
CA GLY A 207 -8.71 -9.68 -6.24
C GLY A 207 -8.62 -10.29 -4.84
N GLY A 208 -7.78 -11.33 -4.68
CA GLY A 208 -7.51 -11.96 -3.39
C GLY A 208 -7.16 -13.46 -3.39
N GLN A 209 -6.48 -13.92 -2.34
CA GLN A 209 -5.86 -15.26 -2.24
C GLN A 209 -6.83 -16.45 -2.04
N SER A 210 -8.10 -16.21 -1.66
CA SER A 210 -9.08 -17.27 -1.37
C SER A 210 -9.78 -17.80 -2.63
N GLY A 211 -8.97 -18.17 -3.63
CA GLY A 211 -9.43 -18.43 -5.01
C GLY A 211 -9.45 -17.14 -5.82
N SER A 212 -9.03 -17.21 -7.08
CA SER A 212 -9.16 -16.10 -8.04
C SER A 212 -10.53 -15.44 -7.91
N SER A 213 -10.55 -14.21 -7.41
CA SER A 213 -11.77 -13.44 -7.18
C SER A 213 -11.94 -12.41 -8.28
N ASP A 214 -13.07 -12.44 -8.96
CA ASP A 214 -13.48 -11.40 -9.91
C ASP A 214 -14.21 -10.24 -9.21
N ALA A 215 -14.64 -10.44 -7.96
CA ALA A 215 -15.43 -9.47 -7.21
C ALA A 215 -14.69 -8.14 -7.04
N VAL A 216 -15.42 -7.04 -7.30
CA VAL A 216 -14.97 -5.67 -7.06
C VAL A 216 -15.83 -5.06 -5.95
N GLY A 217 -15.19 -4.56 -4.90
CA GLY A 217 -15.84 -3.84 -3.82
C GLY A 217 -15.70 -2.32 -4.00
N LYS A 218 -16.70 -1.56 -3.56
CA LYS A 218 -16.65 -0.10 -3.45
C LYS A 218 -17.12 0.35 -2.08
N MET A 219 -16.40 1.32 -1.51
CA MET A 219 -16.81 2.03 -0.31
C MET A 219 -16.75 3.54 -0.57
N PRO A 220 -17.89 4.22 -0.76
CA PRO A 220 -17.92 5.67 -0.88
C PRO A 220 -17.46 6.34 0.41
N TYR A 221 -16.54 7.30 0.34
CA TYR A 221 -15.99 7.96 1.54
C TYR A 221 -17.03 8.77 2.33
N SER A 222 -18.10 9.21 1.67
CA SER A 222 -19.19 9.95 2.31
C SER A 222 -20.05 9.10 3.24
N THR A 223 -20.04 7.77 3.05
CA THR A 223 -20.90 6.84 3.82
C THR A 223 -20.12 5.74 4.53
N GLU A 224 -18.88 5.48 4.09
CA GLU A 224 -18.02 4.39 4.58
C GLU A 224 -18.77 3.03 4.63
N THR A 225 -19.68 2.83 3.68
CA THR A 225 -20.47 1.60 3.56
C THR A 225 -19.97 0.79 2.36
N CYS A 226 -19.48 -0.41 2.64
CA CYS A 226 -18.97 -1.33 1.62
C CYS A 226 -20.11 -1.99 0.84
N ALA A 227 -19.96 -2.06 -0.48
CA ALA A 227 -20.88 -2.75 -1.38
C ALA A 227 -20.11 -3.46 -2.51
N ALA A 228 -20.67 -4.55 -3.02
CA ALA A 228 -20.19 -5.19 -4.23
C ALA A 228 -20.62 -4.38 -5.46
N LEU A 229 -19.72 -4.22 -6.43
CA LEU A 229 -20.02 -3.64 -7.73
C LEU A 229 -20.44 -4.72 -8.74
N THR A 230 -21.26 -4.30 -9.70
CA THR A 230 -21.54 -5.05 -10.92
C THR A 230 -21.42 -4.10 -12.12
N PRO A 231 -20.75 -4.49 -13.22
CA PRO A 231 -20.05 -5.77 -13.44
C PRO A 231 -18.75 -5.95 -12.62
N THR A 232 -18.27 -7.19 -12.54
CA THR A 232 -17.02 -7.62 -11.89
C THR A 232 -15.84 -7.64 -12.88
N LEU A 233 -14.64 -8.04 -12.42
CA LEU A 233 -13.51 -8.29 -13.32
C LEU A 233 -13.86 -9.40 -14.32
N VAL A 234 -13.24 -9.36 -15.51
CA VAL A 234 -13.49 -10.37 -16.56
C VAL A 234 -13.00 -11.76 -16.11
N ASP A 235 -11.89 -11.79 -15.37
CA ASP A 235 -11.29 -12.99 -14.80
C ASP A 235 -10.97 -12.75 -13.33
N GLY A 236 -10.98 -13.83 -12.54
CA GLY A 236 -10.63 -13.75 -11.13
C GLY A 236 -9.12 -13.55 -10.92
N VAL A 237 -8.76 -12.60 -10.06
CA VAL A 237 -7.37 -12.23 -9.77
C VAL A 237 -6.95 -12.75 -8.40
N GLY A 238 -5.87 -13.54 -8.33
CA GLY A 238 -5.40 -14.16 -7.09
C GLY A 238 -4.53 -13.26 -6.19
N LYS A 239 -3.78 -12.31 -6.78
CA LYS A 239 -3.01 -11.30 -6.04
C LYS A 239 -3.20 -9.94 -6.68
N GLY A 240 -3.87 -9.04 -5.96
CA GLY A 240 -4.03 -7.65 -6.35
C GLY A 240 -2.83 -6.82 -5.92
N SER A 241 -2.39 -5.93 -6.79
CA SER A 241 -1.58 -4.77 -6.41
C SER A 241 -2.06 -3.65 -7.32
N CYS A 242 -2.32 -2.48 -6.77
CA CYS A 242 -2.92 -1.38 -7.51
C CYS A 242 -2.19 -0.09 -7.21
N VAL A 243 -2.10 0.73 -8.25
CA VAL A 243 -1.47 2.03 -8.19
C VAL A 243 -2.58 3.06 -8.18
N GLU A 244 -2.51 4.00 -7.25
CA GLU A 244 -3.42 5.12 -7.17
C GLU A 244 -2.97 6.25 -8.11
N ASN A 245 -3.88 6.79 -8.91
CA ASN A 245 -3.68 8.06 -9.60
C ASN A 245 -4.51 9.13 -8.90
N HIS A 246 -3.89 9.87 -7.98
CA HIS A 246 -4.54 10.93 -7.23
C HIS A 246 -4.46 12.26 -7.99
N GLY A 247 -4.99 12.31 -9.22
CA GLY A 247 -5.06 13.55 -9.99
C GLY A 247 -5.72 14.67 -9.17
N ASP A 248 -5.08 15.84 -9.13
CA ASP A 248 -5.67 17.05 -8.56
C ASP A 248 -6.97 17.38 -9.31
N THR A 249 -8.12 17.23 -8.64
CA THR A 249 -9.45 17.47 -9.23
C THR A 249 -9.74 18.96 -9.49
N THR A 250 -8.73 19.83 -9.52
CA THR A 250 -8.90 21.27 -9.71
C THR A 250 -8.77 21.74 -11.16
N GLY A 251 -8.87 20.84 -12.17
CA GLY A 251 -8.63 21.22 -13.56
C GLY A 251 -9.42 20.49 -14.65
N LEU A 252 -10.75 20.40 -14.54
CA LEU A 252 -11.67 20.33 -15.70
C LEU A 252 -12.97 21.08 -15.42
#